data_AF-A0A928ZP44-F1
#
_entry.id   AF-A0A928ZP44-F1
#
_cell.length_a   1.000
_cell.length_b   1.000
_cell.length_c   1.000
_cell.angle_alpha   90.00
_cell.angle_beta   90.00
_cell.angle_gamma   90.00
#
_symmetry.space_group_name_H-M   'P 1'
#
loop_
_entity.id
_entity.type
_entity.pdbx_description
1 polymer ?
#
loop_
_entity_poly.entity_id
_entity_poly.type
_entity_poly.pdbx_seq_one_letter_code
_entity_poly.pdbx_strand_id
1 'polypeptide(L)'
;YQGIVVGDTGLGIPAADLVRLFERNYRGVQAKGDIPGTGLGLAIAQSLMSEMHGFIEVVSPAAGTPWLPESAFNSESGPGTVFIVWLLEVERRSKR
;
A
#
# COMPACT_ATOMS: atom_id res chain seq x y z
N TYR A 1 16.06 3.85 -7.78
CA TYR A 1 14.82 3.08 -7.56
C TYR A 1 13.73 3.69 -8.43
N GLN A 2 12.90 2.87 -9.05
CA GLN A 2 11.67 3.28 -9.72
C GLN A 2 10.49 3.08 -8.75
N GLY A 3 9.71 4.14 -8.53
CA GLY A 3 8.51 4.09 -7.70
C GLY A 3 7.25 3.84 -8.54
N ILE A 4 6.34 3.01 -8.02
CA ILE A 4 4.95 2.87 -8.48
C ILE A 4 4.04 3.20 -7.31
N VAL A 5 3.13 4.14 -7.51
CA VAL A 5 2.18 4.58 -6.48
C VAL A 5 0.80 4.01 -6.76
N VAL A 6 0.19 3.38 -5.76
CA VAL A 6 -1.18 2.87 -5.80
C VAL A 6 -1.95 3.50 -4.66
N GLY A 7 -2.96 4.31 -4.98
CA GLY A 7 -3.80 4.99 -4.02
C GLY A 7 -5.27 4.59 -4.14
N ASP A 8 -5.96 4.54 -3.01
CA ASP A 8 -7.43 4.44 -2.94
C ASP A 8 -8.04 5.65 -2.22
N THR A 9 -9.37 5.71 -2.16
CA THR A 9 -10.14 6.80 -1.51
C THR A 9 -11.13 6.27 -0.46
N GLY A 10 -10.80 5.14 0.16
CA GLY A 10 -11.57 4.54 1.25
C GLY A 10 -11.25 5.15 2.63
N LEU A 11 -11.64 4.43 3.68
CA LEU A 11 -11.54 4.91 5.07
C LEU A 11 -10.10 5.09 5.56
N GLY A 12 -9.13 4.48 4.88
CA GLY A 12 -7.77 4.35 5.37
C GLY A 12 -7.63 3.24 6.43
N ILE A 13 -6.40 3.04 6.88
CA ILE A 13 -5.99 1.98 7.80
C ILE A 13 -5.67 2.62 9.16
N PRO A 14 -6.24 2.12 10.26
CA PRO A 14 -5.92 2.60 11.60
C PRO A 14 -4.45 2.35 11.96
N ALA A 15 -3.84 3.24 12.75
CA ALA A 15 -2.45 3.12 13.16
C ALA A 15 -2.11 1.77 13.84
N ALA A 16 -3.05 1.21 14.62
CA ALA A 16 -2.88 -0.08 15.27
C ALA A 16 -2.77 -1.25 14.27
N ASP A 17 -3.44 -1.14 13.13
CA ASP A 17 -3.43 -2.17 12.08
C ASP A 17 -2.22 -2.00 11.15
N LEU A 18 -1.71 -0.77 10.96
CA LEU A 18 -0.53 -0.49 10.14
C LEU A 18 0.71 -1.26 10.60
N VAL A 19 0.91 -1.41 11.91
CA VAL A 19 2.05 -2.14 12.48
C VAL A 19 2.04 -3.61 12.08
N ARG A 20 0.85 -4.15 11.82
CA ARG A 20 0.61 -5.58 11.54
C ARG A 20 0.26 -5.84 10.08
N LEU A 21 0.31 -4.79 9.24
CA LEU A 21 -0.25 -4.77 7.89
C LEU A 21 0.30 -5.87 6.97
N PHE A 22 1.56 -6.24 7.17
CA PHE A 22 2.25 -7.25 6.37
C PHE A 22 2.32 -8.62 7.05
N GLU A 23 1.66 -8.81 8.21
CA GLU A 23 1.55 -10.11 8.85
C GLU A 23 0.67 -11.06 8.03
N ARG A 24 1.13 -12.29 7.84
CA ARG A 24 0.33 -13.33 7.16
C ARG A 24 -0.93 -13.62 7.96
N ASN A 25 -2.05 -13.72 7.25
CA ASN A 25 -3.39 -14.00 7.80
C ASN A 25 -3.95 -12.90 8.71
N TYR A 26 -3.25 -11.78 8.88
CA TYR A 26 -3.80 -10.66 9.62
C TYR A 26 -4.86 -9.93 8.80
N ARG A 27 -5.96 -9.58 9.47
CA ARG A 27 -7.05 -8.77 8.94
C ARG A 27 -7.32 -7.66 9.95
N GLY A 28 -7.25 -6.41 9.49
CA GLY A 28 -7.46 -5.24 10.33
C GLY A 28 -8.84 -5.18 10.96
N VAL A 29 -9.03 -4.30 11.95
CA VAL A 29 -10.29 -4.15 12.68
C VAL A 29 -11.45 -3.73 11.78
N GLN A 30 -11.16 -3.05 10.67
CA GLN A 30 -12.15 -2.66 9.66
C GLN A 30 -12.55 -3.82 8.72
N ALA A 31 -11.80 -4.93 8.71
CA ALA A 31 -12.08 -6.09 7.89
C ALA A 31 -13.13 -7.05 8.51
N LYS A 32 -13.84 -6.62 9.56
CA LYS A 32 -14.89 -7.36 10.29
C LYS A 32 -16.19 -7.60 9.49
N GLY A 33 -16.26 -7.17 8.23
CA GLY A 33 -17.37 -7.46 7.33
C GLY A 33 -17.22 -8.79 6.57
N ASP A 34 -18.27 -9.16 5.84
CA ASP A 34 -18.36 -10.41 5.06
C ASP A 34 -17.46 -10.47 3.82
N ILE A 35 -16.56 -9.50 3.63
CA ILE A 35 -15.65 -9.51 2.48
C ILE A 35 -14.72 -10.72 2.63
N PRO A 36 -14.79 -11.71 1.71
CA PRO A 36 -13.95 -12.89 1.77
C PRO A 36 -12.50 -12.51 1.50
N GLY A 37 -11.58 -13.10 2.26
CA GLY A 37 -10.16 -12.82 2.11
C GLY A 37 -9.32 -13.52 3.18
N THR A 38 -8.18 -14.06 2.77
CA THR A 38 -7.26 -14.81 3.65
C THR A 38 -6.27 -13.91 4.39
N GLY A 39 -6.13 -12.64 4.01
CA GLY A 39 -5.11 -11.74 4.58
C GLY A 39 -3.68 -12.07 4.15
N LEU A 40 -3.49 -12.71 2.99
CA LEU A 40 -2.16 -13.10 2.49
C LEU A 40 -1.53 -12.10 1.50
N GLY A 41 -2.33 -11.27 0.82
CA GLY A 41 -1.88 -10.46 -0.31
C GLY A 41 -0.68 -9.56 0.00
N LEU A 42 -0.78 -8.75 1.05
CA LEU A 42 0.28 -7.81 1.43
C LEU A 42 1.54 -8.51 1.95
N ALA A 43 1.38 -9.61 2.69
CA ALA A 43 2.52 -10.40 3.15
C ALA A 43 3.30 -11.01 1.96
N ILE A 44 2.59 -11.47 0.91
CA ILE A 44 3.22 -11.94 -0.33
C ILE A 44 3.93 -10.79 -1.04
N ALA A 45 3.27 -9.63 -1.16
CA ALA A 45 3.87 -8.45 -1.79
C ALA A 45 5.17 -8.02 -1.09
N GLN A 46 5.20 -8.00 0.24
CA GLN A 46 6.41 -7.67 1.01
C GLN A 46 7.54 -8.68 0.75
N SER A 47 7.23 -9.98 0.72
CA SER A 47 8.20 -11.04 0.41
C SER A 47 8.81 -10.85 -0.98
N LEU A 48 7.96 -10.66 -1.99
CA LEU A 48 8.40 -10.45 -3.37
C LEU A 48 9.26 -9.19 -3.50
N MET A 49 8.86 -8.08 -2.86
CA MET A 49 9.66 -6.86 -2.87
C MET A 49 11.02 -7.08 -2.22
N SER A 50 11.08 -7.79 -1.10
CA SER A 50 12.35 -8.11 -0.43
C SER A 50 13.27 -8.94 -1.34
N GLU A 51 12.74 -9.96 -2.02
CA GLU A 51 13.49 -10.78 -3.00
C GLU A 51 13.98 -9.95 -4.20
N MET A 52 13.18 -8.97 -4.62
CA MET A 52 13.54 -8.02 -5.68
C MET A 52 14.45 -6.89 -5.19
N HIS A 53 14.92 -6.93 -3.93
CA HIS A 53 15.71 -5.88 -3.28
C HIS A 53 15.04 -4.50 -3.31
N GLY A 54 13.71 -4.51 -3.38
CA GLY A 54 12.81 -3.38 -3.27
C GLY A 54 12.16 -3.29 -1.90
N PHE A 55 11.27 -2.31 -1.73
CA PHE A 55 10.51 -2.12 -0.49
C PHE A 55 9.15 -1.46 -0.76
N ILE A 56 8.26 -1.53 0.22
CA ILE A 56 6.92 -0.93 0.17
C ILE A 56 6.82 0.11 1.29
N GLU A 57 6.41 1.32 0.94
CA GLU A 57 5.97 2.33 1.89
C GLU A 57 4.45 2.43 1.90
N VAL A 58 3.90 2.78 3.06
CA VAL A 58 2.46 2.96 3.25
C VAL A 58 2.21 4.28 3.95
N VAL A 59 1.28 5.06 3.40
CA VAL A 59 0.71 6.24 4.06
C VAL A 59 -0.78 6.01 4.21
N SER A 60 -1.23 5.96 5.46
CA SER A 60 -2.65 5.84 5.79
C SER A 60 -2.92 6.45 7.17
N PRO A 61 -4.01 7.20 7.36
CA PRO A 61 -4.86 7.76 6.31
C PRO A 61 -4.05 8.69 5.38
N ALA A 62 -4.27 8.64 4.07
CA ALA A 62 -3.40 9.29 3.07
C ALA A 62 -3.65 10.81 2.90
N ALA A 63 -4.08 11.48 3.96
CA ALA A 63 -4.41 12.90 3.95
C ALA A 63 -3.17 13.78 3.69
N GLY A 64 -3.27 14.72 2.75
CA GLY A 64 -2.20 15.66 2.43
C GLY A 64 -1.02 15.04 1.68
N THR A 65 -1.19 13.85 1.11
CA THR A 65 -0.19 13.25 0.21
C THR A 65 -0.24 13.93 -1.16
N PRO A 66 0.90 14.12 -1.86
CA PRO A 66 0.89 14.70 -3.21
C PRO A 66 0.32 13.73 -4.26
N TRP A 67 0.05 12.49 -3.89
CA TRP A 67 -0.32 11.40 -4.79
C TRP A 67 -1.83 11.20 -4.95
N LEU A 68 -2.64 11.79 -4.06
CA LEU A 68 -4.10 11.79 -4.16
C LEU A 68 -4.60 13.21 -4.43
N PRO A 69 -5.68 13.36 -5.22
CA PRO A 69 -6.28 14.68 -5.47
C PRO A 69 -6.89 15.24 -4.18
N GLU A 70 -6.99 16.57 -4.07
CA GLU A 70 -7.60 17.22 -2.90
C GLU A 70 -9.03 16.74 -2.60
N SER A 71 -9.76 16.34 -3.64
CA SER A 71 -11.10 15.76 -3.52
C SER A 71 -11.13 14.44 -2.74
N ALA A 72 -10.02 13.70 -2.69
CA ALA A 72 -9.91 12.49 -1.88
C ALA A 72 -9.91 12.81 -0.38
N PHE A 73 -9.33 13.95 0.03
CA PHE A 73 -9.20 14.30 1.45
C PHE A 73 -10.53 14.71 2.10
N ASN A 74 -11.47 15.17 1.28
CA ASN A 74 -12.81 15.60 1.72
C ASN A 74 -13.90 14.58 1.35
N SER A 75 -13.53 13.36 0.95
CA SER A 75 -14.51 12.33 0.58
C SER A 75 -15.25 11.82 1.82
N GLU A 76 -16.55 11.54 1.71
CA GLU A 76 -17.33 10.90 2.79
C GLU A 76 -16.72 9.54 3.19
N SER A 77 -16.02 8.90 2.28
CA SER A 77 -15.35 7.62 2.45
C SER A 77 -14.00 7.74 3.18
N GLY A 78 -13.43 8.93 3.37
CA GLY A 78 -12.13 9.15 4.00
C GLY A 78 -10.97 9.40 3.02
N PRO A 79 -9.78 9.75 3.53
CA PRO A 79 -8.63 10.15 2.71
C PRO A 79 -7.86 8.98 2.08
N GLY A 80 -8.32 7.74 2.24
CA GLY A 80 -7.75 6.55 1.59
C GLY A 80 -6.44 6.04 2.15
N THR A 81 -5.82 5.13 1.41
CA THR A 81 -4.47 4.63 1.64
C THR A 81 -3.64 4.80 0.38
N VAL A 82 -2.35 5.06 0.55
CA VAL A 82 -1.35 5.06 -0.52
C VAL A 82 -0.28 4.02 -0.21
N PHE A 83 -0.04 3.12 -1.16
CA PHE A 83 1.09 2.22 -1.20
C PHE A 83 2.09 2.73 -2.24
N ILE A 84 3.37 2.78 -1.88
CA ILE A 84 4.46 3.12 -2.80
C ILE A 84 5.39 1.91 -2.87
N VAL A 85 5.52 1.35 -4.06
CA VAL A 85 6.40 0.21 -4.33
C VAL A 85 7.67 0.70 -4.98
N TRP A 86 8.80 0.49 -4.32
CA TRP A 86 10.13 0.91 -4.78
C TRP A 86 10.91 -0.27 -5.32
N LEU A 87 11.19 -0.26 -6.61
CA LEU A 87 11.96 -1.30 -7.31
C LEU A 87 13.36 -0.80 -7.65
N LEU A 88 14.37 -1.66 -7.58
CA LEU A 88 15.70 -1.32 -8.08
C LEU A 88 15.62 -1.03 -9.58
N GLU A 89 16.25 0.06 -9.98
CA GLU A 89 16.35 0.41 -11.39
C GLU A 89 17.50 -0.40 -11.99
N VAL A 90 17.17 -1.27 -12.95
CA VAL A 90 18.19 -2.02 -13.69
C VAL A 90 18.56 -1.18 -14.89
N GLU A 91 19.85 -0.88 -15.01
CA GLU A 91 20.41 -0.17 -16.15
C GLU A 91 20.05 -0.93 -17.43
N ARG A 92 19.24 -0.32 -18.29
CA ARG A 92 18.90 -0.92 -19.58
C ARG A 92 20.18 -1.05 -20.38
N ARG A 93 20.68 -2.29 -20.56
CA ARG A 93 21.68 -2.57 -21.59
C ARG A 93 21.08 -2.19 -22.93
N SER A 94 21.50 -1.03 -23.44
CA SER A 94 21.28 -0.63 -24.82
C SER A 94 21.83 -1.73 -25.72
N LYS A 95 20.96 -2.48 -26.39
CA LYS A 95 21.37 -3.31 -27.52
C LYS A 95 21.79 -2.34 -28.62
N ARG A 96 23.11 -2.20 -28.80
CA ARG A 96 23.68 -1.78 -30.09
C ARG A 96 23.55 -2.93 -31.08
#